data_AF-A0A9X1SFK8-F1
#
_entry.id   AF-A0A9X1SFK8-F1
#
_cell.length_a   1.000
_cell.length_b   1.000
_cell.length_c   1.000
_cell.angle_alpha   90.00
_cell.angle_beta   90.00
_cell.angle_gamma   90.00
#
_symmetry.space_group_name_H-M   'P 1'
#
loop_
_entity.id
_entity.type
_entity.pdbx_description
1 polymer ?
#
loop_
_entity_poly.entity_id
_entity_poly.type
_entity_poly.pdbx_seq_one_letter_code
_entity_poly.pdbx_strand_id
1 'polypeptide(L)'
;MDYSSILSRYIGREVCVSTFGHIKLRGEVAAIYDDCVRLINASTQGDADDVSWSVDGDHHGQEALVHFHHIVAISCGDEELLDIPVVPDHGKPSWFTEADEKENVVPAAPETSDPWRSYLEMDRLTLEVGPSLVSIISPESKDFFDRMTAVRCQLADSLGIVVPKIRMRDSRQLGDNEYRFLIDENEIARARFGPGRHIALDMGTATETLEGTPGVDPTFGGPGIWIRADQQREAEKGGYLVIEPGMLLVTHLQETLRRFAHEMLTLDDVRSLIEMQRDAQSAEVEELRASPLSLSTIHAVLVRLLEEQVSIKNFSRILETLVRHGARTGDIELLVAAVRVRLGRQICQRYLDRDGRVHAIGLEPELEERLLELNDASAGRKARPWVERLMDNLIDSFHQLEEQQQPTALVTSIDLRSHLWRMMATHLPRVSVLSFAEIPRNTDIYWEMRVSGDDIGLPEGGTRTGGGAKPYSKAAHLIETLGEKMPRQPR
;
A
#
# COMPACT_ATOMS: atom_id res chain seq x y z
N MET A 1 -15.43 2.52 9.65
CA MET A 1 -16.47 2.14 10.61
C MET A 1 -16.59 3.24 11.64
N ASP A 2 -17.80 3.61 12.06
CA ASP A 2 -18.01 4.63 13.10
C ASP A 2 -17.92 3.97 14.49
N TYR A 3 -16.70 3.78 14.97
CA TYR A 3 -16.42 3.17 16.28
C TYR A 3 -16.95 4.03 17.44
N SER A 4 -17.07 5.34 17.26
CA SER A 4 -17.63 6.26 18.26
C SER A 4 -19.11 5.94 18.51
N SER A 5 -19.90 5.82 17.44
CA SER A 5 -21.31 5.43 17.54
C SER A 5 -21.52 4.04 18.13
N ILE A 6 -20.65 3.07 17.81
CA ILE A 6 -20.74 1.70 18.33
C ILE A 6 -20.42 1.68 19.82
N LEU A 7 -19.27 2.20 20.22
CA LEU A 7 -18.79 2.16 21.61
C LEU A 7 -19.62 3.02 22.55
N SER A 8 -20.30 4.06 22.06
CA SER A 8 -21.14 4.95 22.88
C SER A 8 -22.28 4.21 23.59
N ARG A 9 -22.72 3.09 23.01
CA ARG A 9 -23.75 2.21 23.59
C ARG A 9 -23.23 1.34 24.74
N TYR A 10 -21.91 1.27 24.92
CA TYR A 10 -21.23 0.41 25.89
C TYR A 10 -20.51 1.20 26.99
N ILE A 11 -20.76 2.52 27.11
CA ILE A 11 -20.25 3.31 28.24
C ILE A 11 -20.71 2.66 29.57
N GLY A 12 -19.76 2.36 30.44
CA GLY A 12 -19.98 1.62 31.70
C GLY A 12 -20.09 0.10 31.56
N ARG A 13 -19.71 -0.48 30.41
CA ARG A 13 -19.67 -1.94 30.19
C ARG A 13 -18.26 -2.40 29.84
N GLU A 14 -17.94 -3.64 30.21
CA GLU A 14 -16.70 -4.31 29.79
C GLU A 14 -16.74 -4.63 28.29
N VAL A 15 -15.66 -4.26 27.60
CA VAL A 15 -15.42 -4.61 26.20
C VAL A 15 -14.00 -5.14 26.05
N CYS A 16 -13.82 -6.06 25.10
CA CYS A 16 -12.52 -6.50 24.63
C CYS A 16 -12.23 -5.84 23.28
N VAL A 17 -11.18 -5.03 23.22
CA VAL A 17 -10.74 -4.31 22.04
C VAL A 17 -9.46 -4.97 21.52
N SER A 18 -9.50 -5.47 20.29
CA SER A 18 -8.33 -6.02 19.62
C SER A 18 -7.66 -4.93 18.79
N THR A 19 -6.36 -4.65 19.04
CA THR A 19 -5.63 -3.62 18.29
C THR A 19 -4.73 -4.19 17.19
N PHE A 20 -4.29 -3.33 16.27
CA PHE A 20 -3.15 -3.60 15.40
C PHE A 20 -1.95 -4.05 16.25
N GLY A 21 -1.37 -5.21 15.93
CA GLY A 21 -0.34 -5.87 16.75
C GLY A 21 -0.85 -7.00 17.67
N HIS A 22 -2.12 -7.43 17.53
CA HIS A 22 -2.72 -8.58 18.22
C HIS A 22 -2.84 -8.47 19.76
N ILE A 23 -2.68 -7.26 20.31
CA ILE A 23 -2.93 -7.00 21.72
C ILE A 23 -4.45 -6.96 21.93
N LYS A 24 -4.96 -7.87 22.76
CA LYS A 24 -6.36 -7.86 23.23
C LYS A 24 -6.43 -7.11 24.56
N LEU A 25 -7.07 -5.95 24.55
CA LEU A 25 -7.29 -5.13 25.74
C LEU A 25 -8.72 -5.32 26.24
N ARG A 26 -8.88 -5.87 27.44
CA ARG A 26 -10.17 -5.98 28.12
C ARG A 26 -10.29 -4.87 29.15
N GLY A 27 -11.34 -4.04 29.08
CA GLY A 27 -11.58 -2.98 30.06
C GLY A 27 -12.98 -2.39 29.94
N GLU A 28 -13.38 -1.56 30.90
CA GLU A 28 -14.68 -0.90 30.93
C GLU A 28 -14.64 0.44 30.17
N VAL A 29 -15.61 0.70 29.29
CA VAL A 29 -15.65 1.97 28.53
C VAL A 29 -16.02 3.13 29.45
N ALA A 30 -15.07 4.00 29.76
CA ALA A 30 -15.29 5.15 30.63
C ALA A 30 -15.70 6.42 29.85
N ALA A 31 -15.08 6.66 28.70
CA ALA A 31 -15.37 7.82 27.86
C ALA A 31 -14.98 7.57 26.40
N ILE A 32 -15.58 8.33 25.50
CA ILE A 32 -15.33 8.26 24.06
C ILE A 32 -15.06 9.68 23.56
N TYR A 33 -13.98 9.83 22.82
CA TYR A 33 -13.55 11.07 22.19
C TYR A 33 -13.67 10.94 20.66
N ASP A 34 -13.38 12.03 19.94
CA ASP A 34 -13.57 12.09 18.48
C ASP A 34 -12.78 11.01 17.72
N ASP A 35 -11.65 10.55 18.26
CA ASP A 35 -10.73 9.62 17.60
C ASP A 35 -10.27 8.42 18.45
N CYS A 36 -10.71 8.31 19.71
CA CYS A 36 -10.29 7.27 20.64
C CYS A 36 -11.34 6.93 21.70
N VAL A 37 -11.19 5.74 22.30
CA VAL A 37 -11.95 5.29 23.47
C VAL A 37 -11.03 5.19 24.68
N ARG A 38 -11.54 5.62 25.84
CA ARG A 38 -10.89 5.46 27.13
C ARG A 38 -11.49 4.27 27.86
N LEU A 39 -10.65 3.29 28.14
CA LEU A 39 -10.95 2.12 28.95
C LEU A 39 -10.37 2.29 30.35
N ILE A 40 -11.13 1.95 31.38
CA ILE A 40 -10.67 1.85 32.76
C ILE A 40 -10.62 0.38 33.17
N ASN A 41 -9.80 0.05 34.17
CA ASN A 41 -9.53 -1.35 34.56
C ASN A 41 -9.06 -2.21 33.36
N ALA A 42 -8.29 -1.60 32.45
CA ALA A 42 -7.84 -2.26 31.24
C ALA A 42 -6.73 -3.28 31.55
N SER A 43 -6.82 -4.48 30.99
CA SER A 43 -5.82 -5.55 31.08
C SER A 43 -5.56 -6.16 29.70
N THR A 44 -4.30 -6.54 29.44
CA THR A 44 -3.94 -7.27 28.22
C THR A 44 -4.20 -8.76 28.43
N GLN A 45 -5.03 -9.36 27.58
CA GLN A 45 -5.35 -10.79 27.66
C GLN A 45 -4.16 -11.63 27.16
N GLY A 46 -3.19 -11.80 28.07
CA GLY A 46 -1.98 -12.62 27.98
C GLY A 46 -1.51 -13.07 29.37
N ASP A 47 -1.97 -12.41 30.43
CA ASP A 47 -1.80 -12.82 31.82
C ASP A 47 -3.17 -13.15 32.44
N ALA A 48 -3.24 -14.28 33.14
CA ALA A 48 -4.33 -14.74 34.00
C ALA A 48 -5.51 -15.52 33.36
N ASP A 49 -5.21 -16.73 32.89
CA ASP A 49 -6.11 -17.89 33.09
C ASP A 49 -5.65 -18.67 34.34
N ASP A 50 -5.53 -18.04 35.52
CA ASP A 50 -5.49 -18.74 36.82
C ASP A 50 -5.43 -17.76 38.02
N VAL A 51 -6.52 -17.11 38.41
CA VAL A 51 -6.71 -16.68 39.82
C VAL A 51 -8.20 -16.59 40.15
N SER A 52 -8.64 -17.44 41.08
CA SER A 52 -9.99 -17.48 41.64
C SER A 52 -10.05 -16.81 43.03
N TRP A 53 -10.09 -15.48 43.16
CA TRP A 53 -10.24 -14.84 44.49
C TRP A 53 -11.04 -13.54 44.37
N SER A 54 -12.25 -13.50 44.91
CA SER A 54 -12.65 -13.01 46.25
C SER A 54 -12.68 -11.48 46.38
N VAL A 55 -13.83 -10.99 46.81
CA VAL A 55 -14.16 -9.59 47.10
C VAL A 55 -13.31 -9.09 48.27
N ASP A 56 -12.41 -8.14 48.00
CA ASP A 56 -11.92 -7.04 48.86
C ASP A 56 -10.45 -6.73 48.52
N GLY A 57 -10.22 -5.61 47.83
CA GLY A 57 -8.89 -5.08 47.58
C GLY A 57 -8.91 -3.97 46.54
N ASP A 58 -8.59 -2.74 46.95
CA ASP A 58 -8.43 -1.57 46.08
C ASP A 58 -7.43 -1.86 44.95
N HIS A 59 -7.93 -2.02 43.71
CA HIS A 59 -7.12 -2.08 42.51
C HIS A 59 -7.18 -0.75 41.79
N HIS A 60 -6.07 -0.01 41.80
CA HIS A 60 -5.83 1.07 40.85
C HIS A 60 -5.72 0.47 39.44
N GLY A 61 -6.85 0.34 38.75
CA GLY A 61 -6.91 -0.19 37.39
C GLY A 61 -6.15 0.69 36.40
N GLN A 62 -5.36 0.08 35.51
CA GLN A 62 -4.72 0.78 34.41
C GLN A 62 -5.78 1.41 33.50
N GLU A 63 -5.60 2.70 33.21
CA GLU A 63 -6.37 3.39 32.16
C GLU A 63 -5.68 3.18 30.80
N ALA A 64 -6.44 2.84 29.77
CA ALA A 64 -5.94 2.69 28.41
C ALA A 64 -6.72 3.57 27.43
N LEU A 65 -6.01 4.33 26.61
CA LEU A 65 -6.58 5.10 25.50
C LEU A 65 -6.31 4.33 24.20
N VAL A 66 -7.36 3.95 23.49
CA VAL A 66 -7.26 3.20 22.24
C VAL A 66 -7.85 4.03 21.11
N HIS A 67 -7.01 4.44 20.16
CA HIS A 67 -7.47 5.17 18.97
C HIS A 67 -8.23 4.25 18.01
N PHE A 68 -9.30 4.77 17.39
CA PHE A 68 -10.18 3.98 16.53
C PHE A 68 -9.49 3.36 15.31
N HIS A 69 -8.48 4.04 14.75
CA HIS A 69 -7.71 3.51 13.63
C HIS A 69 -6.83 2.30 14.01
N HIS A 70 -6.62 2.07 15.31
CA HIS A 70 -5.93 0.89 15.81
C HIS A 70 -6.88 -0.27 16.13
N ILE A 71 -8.21 -0.05 16.16
CA ILE A 71 -9.18 -1.07 16.54
C ILE A 71 -9.48 -1.98 15.34
N VAL A 72 -9.20 -3.27 15.50
CA VAL A 72 -9.47 -4.31 14.50
C VAL A 72 -10.81 -4.99 14.78
N ALA A 73 -11.10 -5.25 16.05
CA ALA A 73 -12.36 -5.87 16.49
C ALA A 73 -12.73 -5.40 17.91
N ILE A 74 -14.02 -5.41 18.22
CA ILE A 74 -14.55 -5.17 19.56
C ILE A 74 -15.50 -6.33 19.86
N SER A 75 -15.33 -6.98 21.01
CA SER A 75 -16.28 -7.96 21.52
C SER A 75 -16.76 -7.55 22.92
N CYS A 76 -18.00 -7.88 23.25
CA CYS A 76 -18.59 -7.73 24.58
C CYS A 76 -19.10 -9.13 24.96
N GLY A 77 -18.98 -9.54 26.23
CA GLY A 77 -19.16 -10.94 26.67
C GLY A 77 -20.27 -11.75 25.99
N ASP A 78 -19.97 -13.02 25.69
CA ASP A 78 -20.77 -14.13 25.15
C ASP A 78 -21.77 -13.90 24.00
N GLU A 79 -21.91 -12.69 23.46
CA GLU A 79 -22.62 -12.43 22.21
C GLU A 79 -21.69 -11.77 21.19
N GLU A 80 -21.36 -12.50 20.12
CA GLU A 80 -20.81 -11.91 18.89
C GLU A 80 -21.84 -10.94 18.30
N LEU A 81 -21.72 -9.66 18.64
CA LEU A 81 -22.55 -8.59 18.09
C LEU A 81 -22.09 -8.23 16.67
N LEU A 82 -22.66 -8.91 15.68
CA LEU A 82 -22.84 -8.42 14.31
C LEU A 82 -24.33 -8.40 13.98
N ASP A 83 -25.08 -7.48 14.59
CA ASP A 83 -26.35 -7.05 14.02
C ASP A 83 -26.06 -6.01 12.93
N ILE A 84 -26.21 -6.45 11.68
CA ILE A 84 -26.22 -5.60 10.49
C ILE A 84 -27.35 -4.58 10.68
N PRO A 85 -27.08 -3.26 10.71
CA PRO A 85 -28.17 -2.30 10.68
C PRO A 85 -28.82 -2.37 9.30
N VAL A 86 -30.06 -2.85 9.27
CA VAL A 86 -30.99 -2.56 8.17
C VAL A 86 -31.06 -1.04 8.07
N VAL A 87 -30.53 -0.50 6.98
CA VAL A 87 -30.62 0.92 6.66
C VAL A 87 -32.10 1.30 6.67
N PRO A 88 -32.53 2.33 7.45
CA PRO A 88 -33.88 2.86 7.32
C PRO A 88 -34.05 3.35 5.89
N ASP A 89 -35.12 2.90 5.23
CA ASP A 89 -35.53 3.31 3.90
C ASP A 89 -35.74 4.83 3.86
N HIS A 90 -34.66 5.57 3.60
CA HIS A 90 -34.75 6.96 3.18
C HIS A 90 -35.17 6.93 1.72
N GLY A 91 -36.47 7.19 1.54
CA GLY A 91 -37.20 7.08 0.29
C GLY A 91 -36.41 7.53 -0.95
N LYS A 92 -36.56 6.71 -1.98
CA LYS A 92 -36.08 6.89 -3.35
C LYS A 92 -36.09 8.37 -3.79
N PRO A 93 -34.99 8.93 -4.31
CA PRO A 93 -35.02 10.23 -4.95
C PRO A 93 -35.92 10.21 -6.20
N SER A 94 -36.67 11.31 -6.36
CA SER A 94 -37.82 11.55 -7.24
C SER A 94 -37.56 11.53 -8.77
N TRP A 95 -36.92 10.50 -9.31
CA TRP A 95 -36.92 10.25 -10.76
C TRP A 95 -37.36 8.82 -11.15
N PHE A 96 -37.77 8.01 -10.17
CA PHE A 96 -38.59 6.82 -10.43
C PHE A 96 -40.07 7.21 -10.47
N THR A 97 -40.57 7.61 -11.65
CA THR A 97 -42.01 7.63 -11.92
C THR A 97 -42.45 6.21 -12.27
N GLU A 98 -43.22 5.59 -11.38
CA GLU A 98 -44.00 4.38 -11.63
C GLU A 98 -44.98 4.64 -12.78
N ALA A 99 -44.74 3.98 -13.91
CA ALA A 99 -45.74 3.79 -14.96
C ALA A 99 -46.13 2.31 -14.94
N ASP A 100 -47.33 2.07 -14.42
CA ASP A 100 -48.23 0.92 -14.65
C ASP A 100 -47.59 -0.40 -15.10
N GLU A 101 -47.49 -1.33 -14.14
CA GLU A 101 -47.42 -2.77 -14.41
C GLU A 101 -48.68 -3.22 -15.15
N LYS A 102 -48.60 -3.22 -16.48
CA LYS A 102 -49.33 -4.19 -17.29
C LYS A 102 -48.35 -5.29 -17.68
N GLU A 103 -48.64 -6.47 -17.16
CA GLU A 103 -48.06 -7.78 -17.46
C GLU A 103 -47.80 -7.93 -18.96
N ASN A 104 -46.60 -7.54 -19.39
CA ASN A 104 -46.09 -7.82 -20.71
C ASN A 104 -45.16 -9.01 -20.54
N VAL A 105 -45.67 -10.21 -20.84
CA VAL A 105 -44.86 -11.42 -20.98
C VAL A 105 -43.85 -11.14 -22.09
N VAL A 106 -42.66 -10.72 -21.71
CA VAL A 106 -41.52 -10.65 -22.61
C VAL A 106 -41.20 -12.11 -22.94
N PRO A 107 -41.25 -12.52 -24.22
CA PRO A 107 -40.82 -13.86 -24.57
C PRO A 107 -39.34 -13.97 -24.19
N ALA A 108 -39.00 -15.00 -23.41
CA ALA A 108 -37.64 -15.35 -23.07
C ALA A 108 -36.78 -15.28 -24.33
N ALA A 109 -35.78 -14.39 -24.33
CA ALA A 109 -34.75 -14.42 -25.34
C ALA A 109 -34.15 -15.84 -25.33
N PRO A 110 -33.94 -16.49 -26.48
CA PRO A 110 -33.35 -17.82 -26.49
C PRO A 110 -31.95 -17.71 -25.86
N GLU A 111 -31.76 -18.39 -24.73
CA GLU A 111 -30.45 -18.67 -24.16
C GLU A 111 -29.69 -19.62 -25.10
N THR A 112 -29.22 -19.08 -26.20
CA THR A 112 -28.07 -19.60 -26.92
C THR A 112 -26.92 -18.68 -26.59
N SER A 113 -26.44 -18.75 -25.34
CA SER A 113 -25.07 -18.32 -25.07
C SER A 113 -24.19 -19.27 -25.87
N ASP A 114 -23.52 -18.77 -26.90
CA ASP A 114 -22.60 -19.58 -27.66
C ASP A 114 -21.60 -20.24 -26.68
N PRO A 115 -21.34 -21.56 -26.81
CA PRO A 115 -20.56 -22.31 -25.82
C PRO A 115 -19.12 -21.79 -25.70
N TRP A 116 -18.63 -20.98 -26.63
CA TRP A 116 -17.31 -20.35 -26.58
C TRP A 116 -17.25 -19.10 -25.70
N ARG A 117 -18.37 -18.46 -25.33
CA ARG A 117 -18.36 -17.22 -24.53
C ARG A 117 -17.74 -17.42 -23.15
N SER A 118 -18.01 -18.55 -22.51
CA SER A 118 -17.38 -18.91 -21.22
C SER A 118 -15.89 -19.17 -21.34
N TYR A 119 -15.37 -19.50 -22.52
CA TYR A 119 -13.92 -19.63 -22.77
C TYR A 119 -13.23 -18.27 -22.98
N LEU A 120 -14.00 -17.19 -23.16
CA LEU A 120 -13.48 -15.83 -23.26
C LEU A 120 -13.60 -15.06 -21.94
N GLU A 121 -14.31 -15.60 -20.95
CA GLU A 121 -14.36 -15.02 -19.62
C GLU A 121 -13.05 -15.31 -18.89
N MET A 122 -12.27 -14.26 -18.64
CA MET A 122 -11.01 -14.34 -17.90
C MET A 122 -11.20 -13.90 -16.45
N ASP A 123 -10.49 -14.58 -15.56
CA ASP A 123 -10.43 -14.21 -14.15
C ASP A 123 -9.38 -13.13 -13.95
N ARG A 124 -9.83 -11.92 -13.58
CA ARG A 124 -8.91 -10.81 -13.32
C ARG A 124 -7.89 -11.11 -12.22
N LEU A 125 -8.31 -11.78 -11.15
CA LEU A 125 -7.44 -12.19 -10.04
C LEU A 125 -7.73 -13.63 -9.66
N THR A 126 -6.69 -14.46 -9.66
CA THR A 126 -6.79 -15.87 -9.30
C THR A 126 -5.72 -16.28 -8.30
N LEU A 127 -6.13 -17.04 -7.28
CA LEU A 127 -5.27 -17.80 -6.38
C LEU A 127 -5.42 -19.27 -6.72
N GLU A 128 -4.34 -19.89 -7.18
CA GLU A 128 -4.26 -21.33 -7.36
C GLU A 128 -3.44 -21.97 -6.24
N VAL A 129 -3.95 -23.07 -5.70
CA VAL A 129 -3.26 -23.82 -4.64
C VAL A 129 -3.10 -25.30 -5.00
N GLY A 130 -2.02 -25.89 -4.51
CA GLY A 130 -1.75 -27.31 -4.61
C GLY A 130 -2.66 -28.14 -3.69
N PRO A 131 -2.73 -29.47 -3.91
CA PRO A 131 -3.65 -30.35 -3.21
C PRO A 131 -3.64 -30.27 -1.68
N SER A 132 -2.48 -30.08 -1.04
CA SER A 132 -2.38 -30.05 0.44
C SER A 132 -2.81 -28.72 1.06
N LEU A 133 -3.01 -27.69 0.24
CA LEU A 133 -3.42 -26.35 0.68
C LEU A 133 -4.92 -26.08 0.45
N VAL A 134 -5.63 -26.99 -0.22
CA VAL A 134 -7.07 -26.85 -0.53
C VAL A 134 -7.91 -26.62 0.73
N SER A 135 -7.52 -27.23 1.87
CA SER A 135 -8.21 -27.03 3.14
C SER A 135 -8.16 -25.59 3.65
N ILE A 136 -7.15 -24.81 3.28
CA ILE A 136 -6.99 -23.40 3.69
C ILE A 136 -8.03 -22.54 2.97
N ILE A 137 -8.26 -22.81 1.68
CA ILE A 137 -9.19 -22.06 0.82
C ILE A 137 -10.61 -22.66 0.78
N SER A 138 -10.90 -23.63 1.66
CA SER A 138 -12.23 -24.26 1.74
C SER A 138 -13.31 -23.22 2.07
N PRO A 139 -14.52 -23.29 1.48
CA PRO A 139 -15.65 -22.41 1.83
C PRO A 139 -16.01 -22.38 3.32
N GLU A 140 -15.61 -23.41 4.08
CA GLU A 140 -15.80 -23.50 5.52
C GLU A 140 -14.84 -22.60 6.32
N SER A 141 -13.75 -22.15 5.71
CA SER A 141 -12.75 -21.25 6.31
C SER A 141 -13.22 -19.79 6.30
N LYS A 142 -14.30 -19.48 7.04
CA LYS A 142 -14.88 -18.13 7.11
C LYS A 142 -13.83 -17.03 7.39
N ASP A 143 -12.94 -17.29 8.36
CA ASP A 143 -11.86 -16.35 8.73
C ASP A 143 -10.95 -15.99 7.55
N PHE A 144 -10.64 -16.96 6.68
CA PHE A 144 -9.81 -16.71 5.49
C PHE A 144 -10.52 -15.77 4.50
N PHE A 145 -11.80 -15.99 4.22
CA PHE A 145 -12.58 -15.13 3.31
C PHE A 145 -12.79 -13.71 3.87
N ASP A 146 -12.98 -13.59 5.18
CA ASP A 146 -13.08 -12.30 5.86
C ASP A 146 -11.77 -11.53 5.73
N ARG A 147 -10.62 -12.19 5.93
CA ARG A 147 -9.28 -11.61 5.70
C ARG A 147 -9.05 -11.20 4.24
N MET A 148 -9.49 -12.01 3.28
CA MET A 148 -9.40 -11.68 1.85
C MET A 148 -10.21 -10.45 1.49
N THR A 149 -11.37 -10.28 2.13
CA THR A 149 -12.18 -9.06 1.99
C THR A 149 -11.47 -7.86 2.63
N ALA A 150 -10.85 -8.05 3.81
CA ALA A 150 -10.06 -7.02 4.47
C ALA A 150 -8.88 -6.56 3.60
N VAL A 151 -8.16 -7.47 2.92
CA VAL A 151 -7.08 -7.10 1.98
C VAL A 151 -7.58 -6.16 0.89
N ARG A 152 -8.75 -6.43 0.30
CA ARG A 152 -9.35 -5.57 -0.73
C ARG A 152 -9.64 -4.16 -0.17
N CYS A 153 -10.22 -4.09 1.03
CA CYS A 153 -10.49 -2.82 1.70
C CYS A 153 -9.20 -2.07 2.05
N GLN A 154 -8.16 -2.76 2.52
CA GLN A 154 -6.87 -2.15 2.85
C GLN A 154 -6.15 -1.60 1.61
N LEU A 155 -6.20 -2.29 0.47
CA LEU A 155 -5.63 -1.80 -0.78
C LEU A 155 -6.42 -0.60 -1.33
N ALA A 156 -7.75 -0.61 -1.20
CA ALA A 156 -8.56 0.56 -1.51
C ALA A 156 -8.23 1.74 -0.60
N ASP A 157 -8.05 1.51 0.71
CA ASP A 157 -7.74 2.55 1.67
C ASP A 157 -6.32 3.10 1.55
N SER A 158 -5.35 2.26 1.22
CA SER A 158 -3.94 2.65 1.12
C SER A 158 -3.56 3.18 -0.26
N LEU A 159 -4.02 2.56 -1.35
CA LEU A 159 -3.66 2.92 -2.73
C LEU A 159 -4.78 3.59 -3.51
N GLY A 160 -6.04 3.51 -3.08
CA GLY A 160 -7.17 4.08 -3.81
C GLY A 160 -7.61 3.26 -5.03
N ILE A 161 -7.27 1.98 -5.09
CA ILE A 161 -7.64 1.08 -6.19
C ILE A 161 -8.86 0.22 -5.84
N VAL A 162 -9.66 -0.10 -6.85
CA VAL A 162 -10.74 -1.08 -6.71
C VAL A 162 -10.17 -2.48 -6.97
N VAL A 163 -10.11 -3.31 -5.95
CA VAL A 163 -9.63 -4.70 -6.09
C VAL A 163 -10.81 -5.62 -6.45
N PRO A 164 -10.79 -6.30 -7.61
CA PRO A 164 -11.84 -7.22 -8.00
C PRO A 164 -11.90 -8.44 -7.07
N LYS A 165 -12.97 -9.23 -7.17
CA LYS A 165 -13.09 -10.47 -6.40
C LYS A 165 -11.99 -11.45 -6.84
N ILE A 166 -11.34 -12.07 -5.86
CA ILE A 166 -10.25 -13.03 -6.08
C ILE A 166 -10.87 -14.42 -6.21
N ARG A 167 -10.70 -15.06 -7.37
CA ARG A 167 -11.14 -16.44 -7.58
C ARG A 167 -10.10 -17.40 -6.99
N MET A 168 -10.57 -18.47 -6.36
CA MET A 168 -9.71 -19.47 -5.75
C MET A 168 -9.95 -20.81 -6.44
N ARG A 169 -8.89 -21.50 -6.83
CA ARG A 169 -8.95 -22.75 -7.59
C ARG A 169 -7.90 -23.72 -7.05
N ASP A 170 -8.21 -25.01 -7.07
CA ASP A 170 -7.19 -26.05 -6.92
C ASP A 170 -6.50 -26.28 -8.27
N SER A 171 -5.20 -26.58 -8.23
CA SER A 171 -4.43 -26.83 -9.44
C SER A 171 -3.56 -28.06 -9.30
N ARG A 172 -3.82 -29.07 -10.12
CA ARG A 172 -3.02 -30.30 -10.18
C ARG A 172 -1.65 -30.10 -10.85
N GLN A 173 -1.42 -28.91 -11.42
CA GLN A 173 -0.13 -28.53 -12.01
C GLN A 173 0.85 -28.04 -10.95
N LEU A 174 0.37 -27.71 -9.74
CA LEU A 174 1.18 -27.26 -8.62
C LEU A 174 1.61 -28.45 -7.74
N GLY A 175 2.78 -28.33 -7.11
CA GLY A 175 3.18 -29.26 -6.06
C GLY A 175 2.26 -29.15 -4.83
N ASP A 176 2.25 -30.18 -3.99
CA ASP A 176 1.32 -30.31 -2.86
C ASP A 176 1.21 -29.08 -1.96
N ASN A 177 2.36 -28.46 -1.64
CA ASN A 177 2.47 -27.29 -0.76
C ASN A 177 2.74 -25.99 -1.55
N GLU A 178 2.50 -25.97 -2.86
CA GLU A 178 2.71 -24.80 -3.69
C GLU A 178 1.42 -24.00 -3.90
N TYR A 179 1.58 -22.70 -4.11
CA TYR A 179 0.51 -21.83 -4.56
C TYR A 179 1.07 -20.77 -5.51
N ARG A 180 0.19 -20.16 -6.29
CA ARG A 180 0.52 -19.04 -7.16
C ARG A 180 -0.62 -18.03 -7.25
N PHE A 181 -0.26 -16.79 -7.52
CA PHE A 181 -1.17 -15.68 -7.79
C PHE A 181 -1.11 -15.34 -9.28
N LEU A 182 -2.28 -15.04 -9.86
CA LEU A 182 -2.39 -14.66 -11.26
C LEU A 182 -3.21 -13.37 -11.42
N ILE A 183 -2.77 -12.51 -12.34
CA ILE A 183 -3.54 -11.39 -12.89
C ILE A 183 -3.86 -11.73 -14.34
N ASP A 184 -5.14 -11.66 -14.72
CA ASP A 184 -5.60 -11.97 -16.08
C ASP A 184 -5.03 -13.31 -16.61
N GLU A 185 -5.04 -14.33 -15.75
CA GLU A 185 -4.47 -15.67 -15.97
C GLU A 185 -2.94 -15.74 -16.19
N ASN A 186 -2.20 -14.66 -15.96
CA ASN A 186 -0.74 -14.64 -15.99
C ASN A 186 -0.16 -14.73 -14.57
N GLU A 187 0.78 -15.65 -14.36
CA GLU A 187 1.43 -15.86 -13.06
C GLU A 187 2.32 -14.67 -12.68
N ILE A 188 2.01 -14.04 -11.54
CA ILE A 188 2.77 -12.88 -11.02
C ILE A 188 3.63 -13.22 -9.79
N ALA A 189 3.29 -14.30 -9.10
CA ALA A 189 4.04 -14.79 -7.95
C ALA A 189 3.73 -16.28 -7.72
N ARG A 190 4.73 -17.01 -7.24
CA ARG A 190 4.64 -18.43 -6.87
C ARG A 190 5.47 -18.66 -5.62
N ALA A 191 4.95 -19.47 -4.71
CA ALA A 191 5.66 -19.84 -3.49
C ALA A 191 5.28 -21.25 -3.03
N ARG A 192 6.08 -21.77 -2.09
CA ARG A 192 5.91 -23.11 -1.52
C ARG A 192 6.04 -23.03 0.00
N PHE A 193 5.12 -23.66 0.73
CA PHE A 193 5.24 -23.85 2.16
C PHE A 193 6.28 -24.93 2.48
N GLY A 194 7.09 -24.69 3.50
CA GLY A 194 7.99 -25.72 4.06
C GLY A 194 7.25 -26.74 4.94
N PRO A 195 7.99 -27.71 5.50
CA PRO A 195 7.43 -28.71 6.41
C PRO A 195 6.68 -28.09 7.59
N GLY A 196 5.52 -28.66 7.98
CA GLY A 196 4.71 -28.12 9.09
C GLY A 196 3.91 -26.84 8.76
N ARG A 197 4.23 -26.17 7.64
CA ARG A 197 3.53 -25.03 7.02
C ARG A 197 3.46 -23.74 7.83
N HIS A 198 3.86 -23.74 9.10
CA HIS A 198 4.01 -22.53 9.90
C HIS A 198 5.43 -22.01 9.75
N ILE A 199 5.61 -20.71 9.71
CA ILE A 199 6.94 -20.10 9.67
C ILE A 199 7.15 -19.25 10.93
N ALA A 200 8.26 -19.49 11.62
CA ALA A 200 8.71 -18.71 12.75
C ALA A 200 9.78 -17.73 12.27
N LEU A 201 9.58 -16.44 12.55
CA LEU A 201 10.47 -15.35 12.17
C LEU A 201 11.10 -14.76 13.44
N ASP A 202 12.42 -14.55 13.41
CA ASP A 202 13.13 -13.85 14.46
C ASP A 202 13.11 -12.35 14.16
N MET A 203 12.52 -11.58 15.08
CA MET A 203 12.45 -10.11 14.98
C MET A 203 13.56 -9.43 15.81
N GLY A 204 14.62 -10.17 16.17
CA GLY A 204 15.69 -9.73 17.07
C GLY A 204 15.37 -9.95 18.56
N THR A 205 14.28 -10.66 18.84
CA THR A 205 13.77 -10.94 20.18
C THR A 205 13.95 -12.41 20.58
N ALA A 206 14.38 -13.27 19.66
CA ALA A 206 14.54 -14.68 19.96
C ALA A 206 15.65 -14.90 21.00
N THR A 207 15.32 -15.63 22.07
CA THR A 207 16.26 -15.97 23.14
C THR A 207 16.82 -17.38 23.03
N GLU A 208 16.10 -18.25 22.32
CA GLU A 208 16.40 -19.67 22.19
C GLU A 208 16.44 -20.07 20.72
N THR A 209 17.19 -21.12 20.39
CA THR A 209 17.20 -21.67 19.03
C THR A 209 16.04 -22.65 18.87
N LEU A 210 15.15 -22.36 17.91
CA LEU A 210 13.99 -23.20 17.62
C LEU A 210 14.35 -24.42 16.75
N GLU A 211 13.89 -25.61 17.12
CA GLU A 211 14.01 -26.80 16.28
C GLU A 211 13.01 -26.76 15.11
N GLY A 212 13.52 -26.73 13.88
CA GLY A 212 12.70 -26.76 12.67
C GLY A 212 13.53 -26.81 11.39
N THR A 213 12.88 -26.65 10.25
CA THR A 213 13.56 -26.63 8.95
C THR A 213 13.85 -25.19 8.54
N PRO A 214 15.11 -24.76 8.38
CA PRO A 214 15.42 -23.43 7.88
C PRO A 214 14.78 -23.17 6.52
N GLY A 215 14.30 -21.96 6.30
CA GLY A 215 13.66 -21.56 5.06
C GLY A 215 13.60 -20.05 4.90
N VAL A 216 12.82 -19.62 3.91
CA VAL A 216 12.68 -18.22 3.54
C VAL A 216 11.19 -17.88 3.55
N ASP A 217 10.84 -16.74 4.14
CA ASP A 217 9.50 -16.19 4.05
C ASP A 217 9.19 -15.80 2.60
N PRO A 218 8.15 -16.38 1.98
CA PRO A 218 7.78 -16.06 0.61
C PRO A 218 7.30 -14.61 0.42
N THR A 219 6.93 -13.89 1.48
CA THR A 219 6.40 -12.52 1.39
C THR A 219 7.49 -11.48 1.30
N PHE A 220 8.38 -11.45 2.30
CA PHE A 220 9.41 -10.44 2.44
C PHE A 220 10.82 -10.96 2.09
N GLY A 221 10.98 -12.27 1.86
CA GLY A 221 12.27 -12.88 1.53
C GLY A 221 13.22 -13.06 2.71
N GLY A 222 12.74 -12.81 3.94
CA GLY A 222 13.54 -12.91 5.15
C GLY A 222 13.81 -14.35 5.58
N PRO A 223 14.88 -14.61 6.36
CA PRO A 223 15.13 -15.93 6.92
C PRO A 223 14.04 -16.31 7.93
N GLY A 224 13.63 -17.57 7.91
CA GLY A 224 12.66 -18.11 8.86
C GLY A 224 12.85 -19.60 9.12
N ILE A 225 12.14 -20.13 10.10
CA ILE A 225 12.18 -21.54 10.47
C ILE A 225 10.79 -22.14 10.27
N TRP A 226 10.69 -23.13 9.39
CA TRP A 226 9.46 -23.88 9.20
C TRP A 226 9.25 -24.85 10.35
N ILE A 227 8.10 -24.71 10.99
CA ILE A 227 7.70 -25.49 12.17
C ILE A 227 6.31 -26.09 11.97
N ARG A 228 5.99 -27.05 12.83
CA ARG A 228 4.65 -27.64 12.92
C ARG A 228 3.75 -26.78 13.82
N ALA A 229 2.44 -26.95 13.67
CA ALA A 229 1.44 -26.21 14.45
C ALA A 229 1.55 -26.46 15.97
N ASP A 230 1.98 -27.66 16.38
CA ASP A 230 2.17 -28.03 17.78
C ASP A 230 3.36 -27.31 18.45
N GLN A 231 4.30 -26.80 17.66
CA GLN A 231 5.47 -26.05 18.15
C GLN A 231 5.21 -24.54 18.28
N GLN A 232 4.04 -24.05 17.85
CA GLN A 232 3.73 -22.61 17.83
C GLN A 232 3.91 -21.95 19.19
N ARG A 233 3.31 -22.52 20.25
CA ARG A 233 3.37 -21.94 21.61
C ARG A 233 4.79 -21.88 22.17
N GLU A 234 5.64 -22.84 21.80
CA GLU A 234 7.04 -22.88 22.24
C GLU A 234 7.86 -21.82 21.51
N ALA A 235 7.69 -21.72 20.19
CA ALA A 235 8.34 -20.69 19.38
C ALA A 235 7.96 -19.26 19.81
N GLU A 236 6.67 -19.01 20.08
CA GLU A 236 6.19 -17.71 20.58
C GLU A 236 6.82 -17.37 21.95
N LYS A 237 6.91 -18.33 22.87
CA LYS A 237 7.58 -18.15 24.16
C LYS A 237 9.08 -17.88 24.01
N GLY A 238 9.71 -18.50 23.01
CA GLY A 238 11.11 -18.28 22.66
C GLY A 238 11.39 -16.94 22.00
N GLY A 239 10.37 -16.10 21.79
CA GLY A 239 10.49 -14.76 21.21
C GLY A 239 10.35 -14.70 19.68
N TYR A 240 9.90 -15.77 19.03
CA TYR A 240 9.64 -15.78 17.59
C TYR A 240 8.23 -15.30 17.25
N LEU A 241 8.09 -14.63 16.12
CA LEU A 241 6.79 -14.38 15.49
C LEU A 241 6.40 -15.59 14.63
N VAL A 242 5.37 -16.33 15.05
CA VAL A 242 4.86 -17.48 14.28
C VAL A 242 3.72 -17.05 13.37
N ILE A 243 3.82 -17.38 12.09
CA ILE A 243 2.79 -17.10 11.09
C ILE A 243 2.20 -18.43 10.61
N GLU A 244 0.88 -18.56 10.75
CA GLU A 244 0.11 -19.71 10.29
C GLU A 244 -0.13 -19.68 8.77
N PRO A 245 -0.47 -20.83 8.14
CA PRO A 245 -0.52 -20.93 6.68
C PRO A 245 -1.52 -19.99 6.00
N GLY A 246 -2.72 -19.85 6.58
CA GLY A 246 -3.76 -18.96 6.06
C GLY A 246 -3.33 -17.49 6.09
N MET A 247 -2.76 -17.05 7.21
CA MET A 247 -2.25 -15.70 7.37
C MET A 247 -1.06 -15.42 6.46
N LEU A 248 -0.14 -16.38 6.30
CA LEU A 248 0.99 -16.24 5.37
C LEU A 248 0.52 -16.06 3.93
N LEU A 249 -0.49 -16.83 3.51
CA LEU A 249 -1.07 -16.73 2.17
C LEU A 249 -1.75 -15.36 1.94
N VAL A 250 -2.51 -14.86 2.92
CA VAL A 250 -3.16 -13.55 2.87
C VAL A 250 -2.11 -12.43 2.82
N THR A 251 -1.08 -12.49 3.66
CA THR A 251 -0.03 -11.47 3.73
C THR A 251 0.76 -11.40 2.43
N HIS A 252 1.15 -12.58 1.89
CA HIS A 252 1.85 -12.64 0.60
C HIS A 252 0.98 -12.13 -0.55
N LEU A 253 -0.31 -12.47 -0.56
CA LEU A 253 -1.24 -11.94 -1.55
C LEU A 253 -1.34 -10.42 -1.46
N GLN A 254 -1.53 -9.86 -0.27
CA GLN A 254 -1.64 -8.42 -0.08
C GLN A 254 -0.43 -7.68 -0.61
N GLU A 255 0.78 -8.13 -0.26
CA GLU A 255 2.02 -7.53 -0.74
C GLU A 255 2.18 -7.69 -2.26
N THR A 256 1.81 -8.86 -2.80
CA THR A 256 1.83 -9.10 -4.25
C THR A 256 0.89 -8.16 -4.99
N LEU A 257 -0.39 -8.07 -4.57
CA LEU A 257 -1.36 -7.19 -5.20
C LEU A 257 -0.99 -5.71 -5.06
N ARG A 258 -0.36 -5.32 -3.95
CA ARG A 258 0.19 -3.97 -3.77
C ARG A 258 1.28 -3.68 -4.80
N ARG A 259 2.23 -4.59 -4.98
CA ARG A 259 3.31 -4.47 -5.97
C ARG A 259 2.78 -4.37 -7.40
N PHE A 260 1.78 -5.17 -7.74
CA PHE A 260 1.18 -5.25 -9.07
C PHE A 260 -0.09 -4.39 -9.24
N ALA A 261 -0.33 -3.44 -8.33
CA ALA A 261 -1.52 -2.57 -8.34
C ALA A 261 -1.71 -1.83 -9.67
N HIS A 262 -0.61 -1.46 -10.33
CA HIS A 262 -0.61 -0.75 -11.60
C HIS A 262 -1.11 -1.61 -12.77
N GLU A 263 -0.83 -2.92 -12.76
CA GLU A 263 -1.34 -3.87 -13.77
C GLU A 263 -2.83 -4.15 -13.58
N MET A 264 -3.31 -4.05 -12.34
CA MET A 264 -4.71 -4.30 -12.00
C MET A 264 -5.64 -3.18 -12.44
N LEU A 265 -5.16 -1.93 -12.60
CA LEU A 265 -6.03 -0.80 -12.90
C LEU A 265 -6.49 -0.84 -14.37
N THR A 266 -7.80 -0.93 -14.60
CA THR A 266 -8.39 -0.90 -15.95
C THR A 266 -9.02 0.44 -16.29
N LEU A 267 -9.33 0.66 -17.57
CA LEU A 267 -10.11 1.83 -18.02
C LEU A 267 -11.51 1.90 -17.38
N ASP A 268 -12.12 0.75 -17.08
CA ASP A 268 -13.43 0.71 -16.46
C ASP A 268 -13.36 1.14 -14.99
N ASP A 269 -12.33 0.69 -14.27
CA ASP A 269 -12.08 1.13 -12.89
C ASP A 269 -11.89 2.68 -12.84
N VAL A 270 -11.18 3.27 -13.80
CA VAL A 270 -11.02 4.73 -13.91
C VAL A 270 -12.34 5.42 -14.22
N ARG A 271 -13.19 4.83 -15.07
CA ARG A 271 -14.54 5.35 -15.34
C ARG A 271 -15.37 5.37 -14.06
N SER A 272 -15.37 4.28 -13.29
CA SER A 272 -16.08 4.21 -12.01
C SER A 272 -15.56 5.25 -11.01
N LEU A 273 -14.24 5.48 -10.94
CA LEU A 273 -13.66 6.54 -10.10
C LEU A 273 -14.17 7.93 -10.49
N ILE A 274 -14.31 8.23 -11.79
CA ILE A 274 -14.87 9.49 -12.30
C ILE A 274 -16.37 9.59 -11.95
N GLU A 275 -17.12 8.50 -12.10
CA GLU A 275 -18.55 8.46 -11.75
C GLU A 275 -18.79 8.74 -10.27
N MET A 276 -17.97 8.18 -9.37
CA MET A 276 -18.04 8.49 -7.94
C MET A 276 -17.83 9.98 -7.64
N GLN A 277 -17.03 10.71 -8.43
CA GLN A 277 -16.88 12.17 -8.26
C GLN A 277 -18.10 12.95 -8.78
N ARG A 278 -18.82 12.41 -9.76
CA ARG A 278 -20.05 13.04 -10.29
C ARG A 278 -21.16 13.01 -9.25
N ASP A 279 -21.29 11.89 -8.55
CA ASP A 279 -22.28 11.73 -7.48
C ASP A 279 -21.99 12.71 -6.32
N ALA A 280 -20.71 13.04 -6.11
CA ALA A 280 -20.27 14.05 -5.15
C ALA A 280 -20.41 15.51 -5.64
N GLN A 281 -20.89 15.74 -6.87
CA GLN A 281 -21.04 17.07 -7.50
C GLN A 281 -19.74 17.90 -7.53
N SER A 282 -18.62 17.26 -7.82
CA SER A 282 -17.32 17.93 -7.84
C SER A 282 -17.17 18.85 -9.08
N ALA A 283 -16.65 20.07 -8.88
CA ALA A 283 -16.47 21.05 -9.95
C ALA A 283 -15.47 20.57 -11.02
N GLU A 284 -14.52 19.74 -10.61
CA GLU A 284 -13.48 19.16 -11.47
C GLU A 284 -14.07 18.27 -12.56
N VAL A 285 -15.22 17.62 -12.35
CA VAL A 285 -15.82 16.77 -13.38
C VAL A 285 -16.43 17.61 -14.51
N GLU A 286 -17.04 18.75 -14.20
CA GLU A 286 -17.57 19.64 -15.23
C GLU A 286 -16.45 20.30 -16.04
N GLU A 287 -15.34 20.68 -15.38
CA GLU A 287 -14.15 21.12 -16.11
C GLU A 287 -13.52 19.99 -16.93
N LEU A 288 -13.53 18.74 -16.45
CA LEU A 288 -13.04 17.58 -17.20
C LEU A 288 -13.83 17.38 -18.50
N ARG A 289 -15.16 17.57 -18.50
CA ARG A 289 -15.97 17.47 -19.73
C ARG A 289 -15.56 18.47 -20.79
N ALA A 290 -15.10 19.64 -20.39
CA ALA A 290 -14.61 20.69 -21.28
C ALA A 290 -13.12 20.52 -21.65
N SER A 291 -12.40 19.62 -20.98
CA SER A 291 -10.98 19.37 -21.16
C SER A 291 -10.71 18.44 -22.35
N PRO A 292 -9.57 18.61 -23.07
CA PRO A 292 -9.17 17.69 -24.14
C PRO A 292 -8.63 16.35 -23.62
N LEU A 293 -8.65 16.10 -22.30
CA LEU A 293 -8.11 14.89 -21.70
C LEU A 293 -8.95 13.65 -22.04
N SER A 294 -8.29 12.64 -22.59
CA SER A 294 -8.91 11.33 -22.81
C SER A 294 -8.89 10.49 -21.53
N LEU A 295 -9.86 9.56 -21.41
CA LEU A 295 -9.87 8.55 -20.35
C LEU A 295 -8.56 7.74 -20.33
N SER A 296 -8.01 7.43 -21.51
CA SER A 296 -6.74 6.71 -21.65
C SER A 296 -5.55 7.51 -21.10
N THR A 297 -5.55 8.84 -21.22
CA THR A 297 -4.51 9.69 -20.64
C THR A 297 -4.58 9.67 -19.12
N ILE A 298 -5.78 9.75 -18.54
CA ILE A 298 -5.98 9.68 -17.09
C ILE A 298 -5.52 8.31 -16.57
N HIS A 299 -5.95 7.23 -17.23
CA HIS A 299 -5.53 5.87 -16.90
C HIS A 299 -4.01 5.73 -16.93
N ALA A 300 -3.34 6.18 -18.01
CA ALA A 300 -1.89 6.11 -18.11
C ALA A 300 -1.17 6.88 -16.99
N VAL A 301 -1.68 8.06 -16.58
CA VAL A 301 -1.10 8.80 -15.43
C VAL A 301 -1.28 8.02 -14.13
N LEU A 302 -2.48 7.48 -13.87
CA LEU A 302 -2.74 6.70 -12.65
C LEU A 302 -1.89 5.43 -12.58
N VAL A 303 -1.71 4.72 -13.70
CA VAL A 303 -0.82 3.56 -13.79
C VAL A 303 0.62 3.96 -13.43
N ARG A 304 1.16 5.03 -14.02
CA ARG A 304 2.51 5.52 -13.69
C ARG A 304 2.66 5.93 -12.22
N LEU A 305 1.63 6.47 -11.59
CA LEU A 305 1.64 6.77 -10.15
C LEU A 305 1.69 5.49 -9.30
N LEU A 306 0.87 4.49 -9.66
CA LEU A 306 0.81 3.20 -8.94
C LEU A 306 2.08 2.36 -9.12
N GLU A 307 2.74 2.43 -10.28
CA GLU A 307 4.05 1.80 -10.50
C GLU A 307 5.07 2.29 -9.46
N GLU A 308 5.03 3.57 -9.13
CA GLU A 308 5.87 4.21 -8.12
C GLU A 308 5.28 4.13 -6.70
N GLN A 309 4.25 3.30 -6.50
CA GLN A 309 3.56 3.08 -5.22
C GLN A 309 2.94 4.36 -4.63
N VAL A 310 2.58 5.34 -5.48
CA VAL A 310 1.85 6.54 -5.08
C VAL A 310 0.36 6.26 -5.06
N SER A 311 -0.25 6.46 -3.88
CA SER A 311 -1.69 6.30 -3.71
C SER A 311 -2.49 7.26 -4.58
N ILE A 312 -3.47 6.72 -5.30
CA ILE A 312 -4.43 7.46 -6.12
C ILE A 312 -5.74 7.75 -5.38
N LYS A 313 -5.81 7.45 -4.07
CA LYS A 313 -7.01 7.67 -3.24
C LYS A 313 -7.48 9.12 -3.25
N ASN A 314 -6.56 10.08 -3.31
CA ASN A 314 -6.88 11.48 -3.47
C ASN A 314 -7.20 11.85 -4.94
N PHE A 315 -8.13 11.09 -5.53
CA PHE A 315 -8.45 11.16 -6.96
C PHE A 315 -8.95 12.53 -7.38
N SER A 316 -9.69 13.23 -6.50
CA SER A 316 -10.13 14.61 -6.74
C SER A 316 -8.95 15.56 -6.99
N ARG A 317 -7.88 15.52 -6.18
CA ARG A 317 -6.69 16.36 -6.39
C ARG A 317 -5.90 15.98 -7.64
N ILE A 318 -5.88 14.69 -7.97
CA ILE A 318 -5.28 14.21 -9.22
C ILE A 318 -6.05 14.79 -10.40
N LEU A 319 -7.38 14.69 -10.39
CA LEU A 319 -8.23 15.17 -11.46
C LEU A 319 -8.16 16.70 -11.62
N GLU A 320 -8.19 17.45 -10.52
CA GLU A 320 -7.99 18.91 -10.50
C GLU A 320 -6.70 19.30 -11.24
N THR A 321 -5.62 18.58 -10.97
CA THR A 321 -4.28 18.84 -11.53
C THR A 321 -4.24 18.46 -13.01
N LEU A 322 -4.80 17.31 -13.36
CA LEU A 322 -4.87 16.85 -14.74
C LEU A 322 -5.68 17.83 -15.59
N VAL A 323 -6.88 18.23 -15.17
CA VAL A 323 -7.72 19.17 -15.93
C VAL A 323 -7.01 20.51 -16.13
N ARG A 324 -6.34 21.02 -15.09
CA ARG A 324 -5.57 22.27 -15.13
C ARG A 324 -4.41 22.23 -16.14
N HIS A 325 -3.73 21.10 -16.29
CA HIS A 325 -2.52 20.99 -17.13
C HIS A 325 -2.73 20.30 -18.47
N GLY A 326 -3.80 19.50 -18.60
CA GLY A 326 -4.10 18.69 -19.78
C GLY A 326 -4.39 19.51 -21.03
N ALA A 327 -4.86 20.76 -20.88
CA ALA A 327 -5.01 21.68 -22.00
C ALA A 327 -3.65 22.19 -22.55
N ARG A 328 -2.59 22.17 -21.74
CA ARG A 328 -1.25 22.65 -22.12
C ARG A 328 -0.36 21.54 -22.66
N THR A 329 -0.52 20.31 -22.17
CA THR A 329 0.30 19.17 -22.56
C THR A 329 -0.47 17.85 -22.42
N GLY A 330 -0.27 16.94 -23.37
CA GLY A 330 -0.69 15.54 -23.29
C GLY A 330 0.44 14.58 -22.92
N ASP A 331 1.62 15.10 -22.59
CA ASP A 331 2.78 14.31 -22.17
C ASP A 331 2.53 13.71 -20.78
N ILE A 332 2.47 12.37 -20.72
CA ILE A 332 2.15 11.61 -19.51
C ILE A 332 3.20 11.87 -18.42
N GLU A 333 4.49 11.93 -18.75
CA GLU A 333 5.54 12.09 -17.74
C GLU A 333 5.48 13.49 -17.10
N LEU A 334 5.14 14.52 -17.89
CA LEU A 334 4.92 15.87 -17.36
C LEU A 334 3.67 15.96 -16.48
N LEU A 335 2.58 15.28 -16.88
CA LEU A 335 1.36 15.21 -16.09
C LEU A 335 1.58 14.47 -14.77
N VAL A 336 2.30 13.34 -14.81
CA VAL A 336 2.71 12.58 -13.61
C VAL A 336 3.54 13.46 -12.68
N ALA A 337 4.53 14.18 -13.20
CA ALA A 337 5.35 15.09 -12.39
C ALA A 337 4.51 16.18 -11.70
N ALA A 338 3.58 16.82 -12.44
CA ALA A 338 2.68 17.81 -11.86
C ALA A 338 1.76 17.23 -10.78
N VAL A 339 1.19 16.04 -11.01
CA VAL A 339 0.35 15.35 -10.02
C VAL A 339 1.15 14.97 -8.79
N ARG A 340 2.37 14.44 -8.94
CA ARG A 340 3.24 14.10 -7.80
C ARG A 340 3.56 15.33 -6.95
N VAL A 341 3.89 16.46 -7.57
CA VAL A 341 4.12 17.72 -6.85
C VAL A 341 2.86 18.12 -6.06
N ARG A 342 1.69 18.04 -6.69
CA ARG A 342 0.41 18.31 -6.01
C ARG A 342 0.17 17.39 -4.80
N LEU A 343 0.54 16.12 -4.93
CA LEU A 343 0.43 15.10 -3.89
C LEU A 343 1.62 15.10 -2.92
N GLY A 344 2.53 16.08 -3.00
CA GLY A 344 3.80 16.09 -2.28
C GLY A 344 3.68 15.80 -0.78
N ARG A 345 2.69 16.39 -0.11
CA ARG A 345 2.43 16.11 1.32
C ARG A 345 2.05 14.66 1.59
N GLN A 346 1.22 14.07 0.74
CA GLN A 346 0.82 12.66 0.84
C GLN A 346 2.02 11.74 0.62
N ILE A 347 2.86 12.05 -0.37
CA ILE A 347 4.03 11.24 -0.73
C ILE A 347 5.10 11.31 0.37
N CYS A 348 5.35 12.50 0.91
CA CYS A 348 6.38 12.71 1.94
C CYS A 348 5.99 12.16 3.32
N GLN A 349 4.69 11.94 3.60
CA GLN A 349 4.19 11.58 4.94
C GLN A 349 4.91 10.39 5.57
N ARG A 350 5.24 9.37 4.79
CA ARG A 350 5.91 8.15 5.26
C ARG A 350 7.40 8.33 5.61
N TYR A 351 7.99 9.47 5.23
CA TYR A 351 9.41 9.80 5.40
C TYR A 351 9.62 10.91 6.43
N LEU A 352 8.55 11.39 7.07
CA LEU A 352 8.62 12.43 8.09
C LEU A 352 9.04 11.84 9.44
N ASP A 353 9.98 12.51 10.10
CA ASP A 353 10.28 12.26 11.51
C ASP A 353 9.32 12.97 12.46
N ARG A 354 9.58 12.81 13.76
CA ARG A 354 8.81 13.46 14.84
C ARG A 354 8.92 14.98 14.81
N ASP A 355 9.98 15.54 14.22
CA ASP A 355 10.21 16.97 14.06
C ASP A 355 9.63 17.52 12.73
N GLY A 356 9.02 16.66 11.91
CA GLY A 356 8.44 17.03 10.62
C GLY A 356 9.47 17.22 9.49
N ARG A 357 10.65 16.61 9.60
CA ARG A 357 11.70 16.60 8.57
C ARG A 357 11.63 15.33 7.73
N VAL A 358 11.89 15.44 6.43
CA VAL A 358 11.97 14.29 5.52
C VAL A 358 13.36 13.66 5.59
N HIS A 359 13.43 12.38 5.95
CA HIS A 359 14.67 11.61 5.88
C HIS A 359 15.00 11.22 4.44
N ALA A 360 16.20 11.59 4.00
CA ALA A 360 16.60 11.42 2.61
C ALA A 360 18.07 11.04 2.42
N ILE A 361 18.32 10.26 1.37
CA ILE A 361 19.61 10.21 0.68
C ILE A 361 19.57 11.24 -0.44
N GLY A 362 20.65 11.98 -0.64
CA GLY A 362 20.81 12.94 -1.73
C GLY A 362 21.95 12.59 -2.65
N LEU A 363 21.94 13.18 -3.84
CA LEU A 363 23.09 13.20 -4.75
C LEU A 363 23.73 14.58 -4.73
N GLU A 364 25.04 14.64 -4.88
CA GLU A 364 25.71 15.91 -5.10
C GLU A 364 25.44 16.48 -6.50
N PRO A 365 25.45 17.82 -6.68
CA PRO A 365 25.09 18.46 -7.94
C PRO A 365 25.90 17.96 -9.15
N GLU A 366 27.21 17.73 -9.00
CA GLU A 366 28.06 17.21 -10.08
C GLU A 366 27.58 15.83 -10.55
N LEU A 367 27.18 14.97 -9.62
CA LEU A 367 26.67 13.64 -9.94
C LEU A 367 25.31 13.72 -10.65
N GLU A 368 24.41 14.59 -10.20
CA GLU A 368 23.13 14.80 -10.88
C GLU A 368 23.32 15.29 -12.33
N GLU A 369 24.24 16.24 -12.55
CA GLU A 369 24.56 16.74 -13.89
C GLU A 369 25.07 15.62 -14.80
N ARG A 370 25.97 14.77 -14.30
CA ARG A 370 26.49 13.62 -15.06
C ARG A 370 25.40 12.61 -15.40
N LEU A 371 24.51 12.31 -14.46
CA LEU A 371 23.40 11.40 -14.68
C LEU A 371 22.41 11.96 -15.72
N LEU A 372 22.15 13.26 -15.70
CA LEU A 372 21.34 13.93 -16.73
C LEU A 372 21.98 13.85 -18.12
N GLU A 373 23.31 14.00 -18.23
CA GLU A 373 24.04 13.81 -19.50
C GLU A 373 23.91 12.37 -20.05
N LEU A 374 23.68 11.36 -19.20
CA LEU A 374 23.50 9.96 -19.64
C LEU A 374 22.17 9.69 -20.32
N ASN A 375 21.17 10.50 -20.03
CA ASN A 375 19.83 10.34 -20.60
C ASN A 375 19.82 10.72 -22.10
N ASP A 376 20.84 11.43 -22.59
CA ASP A 376 21.12 11.60 -24.02
C ASP A 376 21.85 10.37 -24.57
N ALA A 377 21.23 9.68 -25.54
CA ALA A 377 21.54 8.34 -26.07
C ALA A 377 22.99 8.04 -26.55
N SER A 378 23.93 8.97 -26.40
CA SER A 378 25.32 8.87 -26.86
C SER A 378 26.34 8.40 -25.80
N ALA A 379 25.98 8.36 -24.50
CA ALA A 379 26.96 8.18 -23.40
C ALA A 379 27.06 6.74 -22.83
N GLY A 380 26.16 5.82 -23.19
CA GLY A 380 25.85 4.61 -22.40
C GLY A 380 26.96 3.58 -22.17
N ARG A 381 28.05 3.55 -22.96
CA ARG A 381 29.14 2.55 -22.76
C ARG A 381 30.24 2.99 -21.79
N LYS A 382 30.52 4.29 -21.68
CA LYS A 382 31.58 4.80 -20.79
C LYS A 382 31.07 5.07 -19.38
N ALA A 383 29.77 5.30 -19.23
CA ALA A 383 29.15 5.63 -17.96
C ALA A 383 28.87 4.43 -17.06
N ARG A 384 28.74 3.24 -17.68
CA ARG A 384 28.31 2.01 -17.01
C ARG A 384 29.10 1.67 -15.73
N PRO A 385 30.44 1.79 -15.66
CA PRO A 385 31.17 1.37 -14.46
C PRO A 385 30.94 2.23 -13.21
N TRP A 386 30.76 3.55 -13.35
CA TRP A 386 30.50 4.42 -12.19
C TRP A 386 29.01 4.42 -11.83
N VAL A 387 28.12 4.18 -12.79
CA VAL A 387 26.68 3.98 -12.53
C VAL A 387 26.45 2.69 -11.75
N GLU A 388 27.15 1.60 -12.09
CA GLU A 388 27.10 0.34 -11.33
C GLU A 388 27.55 0.57 -9.88
N ARG A 389 28.67 1.28 -9.65
CA ARG A 389 29.13 1.64 -8.31
C ARG A 389 28.16 2.54 -7.54
N LEU A 390 27.51 3.49 -8.22
CA LEU A 390 26.46 4.31 -7.62
C LEU A 390 25.30 3.43 -7.14
N MET A 391 24.87 2.49 -7.98
CA MET A 391 23.78 1.58 -7.63
C MET A 391 24.15 0.69 -6.45
N ASP A 392 25.35 0.09 -6.44
CA ASP A 392 25.85 -0.72 -5.33
C ASP A 392 25.88 0.10 -4.02
N ASN A 393 26.43 1.32 -4.07
CA ASN A 393 26.48 2.21 -2.90
C ASN A 393 25.09 2.59 -2.38
N LEU A 394 24.14 2.89 -3.28
CA LEU A 394 22.76 3.17 -2.89
C LEU A 394 22.09 1.93 -2.27
N ILE A 395 22.28 0.76 -2.86
CA ILE A 395 21.72 -0.51 -2.35
C ILE A 395 22.22 -0.78 -0.93
N ASP A 396 23.54 -0.71 -0.71
CA ASP A 396 24.13 -0.93 0.62
C ASP A 396 23.61 0.10 1.64
N SER A 397 23.51 1.37 1.24
CA SER A 397 23.03 2.44 2.10
C SER A 397 21.55 2.26 2.49
N PHE A 398 20.69 1.88 1.53
CA PHE A 398 19.28 1.62 1.81
C PHE A 398 19.08 0.40 2.70
N HIS A 399 19.87 -0.67 2.51
CA HIS A 399 19.83 -1.84 3.40
C HIS A 399 20.22 -1.48 4.84
N GLN A 400 21.29 -0.69 5.02
CA GLN A 400 21.70 -0.25 6.36
C GLN A 400 20.62 0.60 7.06
N LEU A 401 19.94 1.49 6.33
CA LEU A 401 18.86 2.31 6.88
C LEU A 401 17.58 1.51 7.15
N GLU A 402 17.31 0.47 6.34
CA GLU A 402 16.19 -0.46 6.56
C GLU A 402 16.39 -1.26 7.85
N GLU A 403 17.60 -1.72 8.15
CA GLU A 403 17.94 -2.37 9.43
C GLU A 403 17.70 -1.46 10.64
N GLN A 404 17.91 -0.15 10.47
CA GLN A 404 17.65 0.87 11.50
C GLN A 404 16.17 1.26 11.60
N GLN A 405 15.30 0.64 10.80
CA GLN A 405 13.87 0.94 10.70
C GLN A 405 13.59 2.42 10.41
N GLN A 406 14.47 3.07 9.65
CA GLN A 406 14.38 4.49 9.31
C GLN A 406 13.86 4.66 7.87
N PRO A 407 12.57 4.99 7.66
CA PRO A 407 12.03 5.17 6.31
C PRO A 407 12.74 6.34 5.61
N THR A 408 13.47 6.03 4.56
CA THR A 408 14.29 7.01 3.83
C THR A 408 13.95 6.98 2.34
N ALA A 409 13.89 8.16 1.72
CA ALA A 409 13.71 8.29 0.27
C ALA A 409 14.99 8.80 -0.42
N LEU A 410 15.15 8.52 -1.70
CA LEU A 410 16.14 9.22 -2.51
C LEU A 410 15.53 10.56 -2.97
N VAL A 411 16.21 11.68 -2.75
CA VAL A 411 15.75 13.00 -3.21
C VAL A 411 16.68 13.52 -4.29
N THR A 412 16.10 13.98 -5.41
CA THR A 412 16.84 14.45 -6.57
C THR A 412 16.11 15.57 -7.32
N SER A 413 16.73 16.14 -8.37
CA SER A 413 16.07 17.05 -9.30
C SER A 413 14.88 16.40 -10.03
N ILE A 414 13.92 17.23 -10.42
CA ILE A 414 12.69 16.76 -11.07
C ILE A 414 12.94 16.02 -12.38
N ASP A 415 13.97 16.43 -13.12
CA ASP A 415 14.33 15.87 -14.43
C ASP A 415 14.94 14.48 -14.32
N LEU A 416 15.63 14.23 -13.21
CA LEU A 416 16.35 12.99 -12.98
C LEU A 416 15.50 11.95 -12.23
N ARG A 417 14.50 12.39 -11.48
CA ARG A 417 13.65 11.55 -10.60
C ARG A 417 13.10 10.30 -11.28
N SER A 418 12.45 10.44 -12.45
CA SER A 418 11.83 9.28 -13.12
C SER A 418 12.88 8.31 -13.69
N HIS A 419 14.02 8.83 -14.14
CA HIS A 419 15.13 8.03 -14.62
C HIS A 419 15.77 7.21 -13.50
N LEU A 420 16.10 7.87 -12.38
CA LEU A 420 16.66 7.18 -11.20
C LEU A 420 15.69 6.18 -10.61
N TRP A 421 14.40 6.50 -10.53
CA TRP A 421 13.40 5.53 -10.08
C TRP A 421 13.42 4.26 -10.93
N ARG A 422 13.44 4.38 -12.26
CA ARG A 422 13.49 3.20 -13.16
C ARG A 422 14.77 2.37 -12.96
N MET A 423 15.91 3.02 -12.73
CA MET A 423 17.17 2.33 -12.44
C MET A 423 17.13 1.58 -11.11
N MET A 424 16.52 2.20 -10.09
CA MET A 424 16.47 1.64 -8.74
C MET A 424 15.39 0.57 -8.57
N ALA A 425 14.24 0.71 -9.24
CA ALA A 425 13.08 -0.18 -9.03
C ALA A 425 13.38 -1.66 -9.29
N THR A 426 14.39 -1.96 -10.11
CA THR A 426 14.85 -3.35 -10.35
C THR A 426 15.50 -3.99 -9.12
N HIS A 427 16.22 -3.20 -8.32
CA HIS A 427 17.00 -3.69 -7.19
C HIS A 427 16.36 -3.35 -5.84
N LEU A 428 15.69 -2.22 -5.75
CA LEU A 428 15.10 -1.63 -4.55
C LEU A 428 13.62 -1.30 -4.79
N PRO A 429 12.73 -2.30 -4.96
CA PRO A 429 11.33 -2.07 -5.33
C PRO A 429 10.52 -1.32 -4.26
N ARG A 430 11.02 -1.24 -3.02
CA ARG A 430 10.36 -0.54 -1.88
C ARG A 430 10.80 0.91 -1.71
N VAL A 431 11.89 1.31 -2.36
CA VAL A 431 12.45 2.66 -2.23
C VAL A 431 11.72 3.63 -3.14
N SER A 432 11.31 4.77 -2.60
CA SER A 432 10.77 5.87 -3.41
C SER A 432 11.86 6.86 -3.78
N VAL A 433 11.76 7.38 -5.00
CA VAL A 433 12.55 8.52 -5.47
C VAL A 433 11.65 9.74 -5.58
N LEU A 434 11.99 10.77 -4.80
CA LEU A 434 11.26 12.03 -4.70
C LEU A 434 12.01 13.12 -5.47
N SER A 435 11.25 14.05 -6.04
CA SER A 435 11.85 15.29 -6.51
C SER A 435 11.86 16.35 -5.42
N PHE A 436 12.83 17.27 -5.44
CA PHE A 436 12.79 18.45 -4.57
C PHE A 436 11.48 19.25 -4.67
N ALA A 437 10.81 19.21 -5.82
CA ALA A 437 9.53 19.89 -6.03
C ALA A 437 8.36 19.23 -5.28
N GLU A 438 8.46 17.94 -4.95
CA GLU A 438 7.43 17.20 -4.21
C GLU A 438 7.49 17.45 -2.70
N ILE A 439 8.61 17.95 -2.19
CA ILE A 439 8.77 18.23 -0.77
C ILE A 439 8.09 19.57 -0.45
N PRO A 440 7.12 19.63 0.50
CA PRO A 440 6.50 20.88 0.89
C PRO A 440 7.53 21.91 1.35
N ARG A 441 7.37 23.17 0.96
CA ARG A 441 8.35 24.24 1.26
C ARG A 441 8.64 24.44 2.75
N ASN A 442 7.69 24.08 3.60
CA ASN A 442 7.76 24.23 5.05
C ASN A 442 8.28 22.96 5.74
N THR A 443 8.86 22.04 4.97
CA THR A 443 9.41 20.76 5.42
C THR A 443 10.90 20.77 5.14
N ASP A 444 11.69 20.64 6.19
CA ASP A 444 13.14 20.51 6.06
C ASP A 444 13.53 19.08 5.67
N ILE A 445 14.71 18.94 5.07
CA ILE A 445 15.27 17.64 4.70
C ILE A 445 16.37 17.29 5.69
N TYR A 446 16.28 16.11 6.29
CA TYR A 446 17.36 15.52 7.06
C TYR A 446 18.13 14.56 6.15
N TRP A 447 19.37 14.92 5.84
CA TRP A 447 20.23 14.11 4.96
C TRP A 447 20.91 13.02 5.78
N GLU A 448 20.51 11.77 5.57
CA GLU A 448 21.22 10.61 6.11
C GLU A 448 22.58 10.45 5.44
N MET A 449 22.60 10.70 4.13
CA MET A 449 23.79 10.60 3.30
C MET A 449 23.66 11.52 2.08
N ARG A 450 24.79 12.00 1.59
CA ARG A 450 24.91 12.60 0.26
C ARG A 450 26.00 11.88 -0.51
N VAL A 451 25.63 11.22 -1.61
CA VAL A 451 26.57 10.49 -2.45
C VAL A 451 27.30 11.48 -3.35
N SER A 452 28.63 11.53 -3.21
CA SER A 452 29.49 12.40 -3.99
C SER A 452 29.99 11.72 -5.26
N GLY A 453 30.54 12.51 -6.17
CA GLY A 453 31.24 12.01 -7.35
C GLY A 453 32.49 11.18 -7.02
N ASP A 454 33.17 11.54 -5.93
CA ASP A 454 34.38 10.88 -5.46
C ASP A 454 34.09 9.47 -4.92
N ASP A 455 32.97 9.32 -4.19
CA ASP A 455 32.54 8.03 -3.61
C ASP A 455 32.35 6.94 -4.68
N ILE A 456 31.94 7.34 -5.88
CA ILE A 456 31.66 6.43 -6.99
C ILE A 456 32.75 6.43 -8.06
N GLY A 457 33.87 7.13 -7.82
CA GLY A 457 34.98 7.25 -8.74
C GLY A 457 34.56 7.78 -10.11
N LEU A 458 33.85 8.92 -10.13
CA LEU A 458 33.59 9.64 -11.37
C LEU A 458 34.93 9.95 -12.06
N PRO A 459 35.08 9.66 -13.36
CA PRO A 459 36.31 10.03 -14.06
C PRO A 459 36.46 11.56 -14.06
N GLU A 460 37.64 12.04 -13.64
CA GLU A 460 37.95 13.48 -13.62
C GLU A 460 37.60 14.13 -14.97
N GLY A 461 36.49 14.86 -14.99
CA GLY A 461 36.07 15.63 -16.13
C GLY A 461 36.85 16.94 -16.12
N GLY A 462 37.91 17.01 -16.93
CA GLY A 462 38.78 18.18 -17.05
C GLY A 462 38.03 19.51 -17.00
N THR A 463 38.56 20.43 -16.20
CA THR A 463 38.13 21.82 -16.02
C THR A 463 37.34 22.35 -17.21
N ARG A 464 36.03 22.58 -17.06
CA ARG A 464 35.30 23.45 -17.97
C ARG A 464 35.22 24.85 -17.39
N THR A 465 36.05 25.70 -17.99
CA THR A 465 35.86 27.15 -18.12
C THR A 465 34.39 27.53 -18.18
N GLY A 466 34.02 28.58 -17.43
CA GLY A 466 32.66 29.08 -17.30
C GLY A 466 31.86 29.11 -18.60
N GLY A 467 30.67 28.54 -18.55
CA GLY A 467 29.68 28.57 -19.61
C GLY A 467 28.30 28.42 -18.97
N GLY A 468 27.46 29.44 -19.16
CA GLY A 468 26.22 29.69 -18.45
C GLY A 468 25.27 28.51 -18.24
N ALA A 469 24.54 28.59 -17.13
CA ALA A 469 23.35 27.80 -16.83
C ALA A 469 22.55 27.51 -18.11
N LYS A 470 22.48 26.24 -18.50
CA LYS A 470 21.56 25.80 -19.54
C LYS A 470 20.13 25.83 -19.00
N PRO A 471 19.15 26.11 -19.87
CA PRO A 471 17.85 26.61 -19.46
C PRO A 471 17.05 25.53 -18.74
N TYR A 472 16.30 25.96 -17.73
CA TYR A 472 15.26 25.20 -17.04
C TYR A 472 14.56 24.18 -17.95
N SER A 473 14.50 22.94 -17.51
CA SER A 473 13.82 21.88 -18.26
C SER A 473 12.35 22.22 -18.50
N LYS A 474 11.72 21.55 -19.47
CA LYS A 474 10.27 21.70 -19.71
C LYS A 474 9.44 21.38 -18.47
N ALA A 475 9.86 20.42 -17.64
CA ALA A 475 9.18 20.07 -16.40
C ALA A 475 9.32 21.17 -15.34
N ALA A 476 10.54 21.66 -15.13
CA ALA A 476 10.81 22.78 -14.22
C ALA A 476 10.07 24.05 -14.65
N HIS A 477 10.10 24.37 -15.95
CA HIS A 477 9.41 25.54 -16.50
C HIS A 477 7.88 25.40 -16.44
N LEU A 478 7.34 24.20 -16.69
CA LEU A 478 5.92 23.91 -16.51
C LEU A 478 5.53 24.19 -15.06
N ILE A 479 6.27 23.65 -14.09
CA ILE A 479 6.00 23.79 -12.64
C ILE A 479 6.19 25.22 -12.12
N GLU A 480 7.22 25.93 -12.57
CA GLU A 480 7.38 27.35 -12.27
C GLU A 480 6.22 28.21 -12.80
N THR A 481 5.70 27.88 -14.00
CA THR A 481 4.48 28.52 -14.51
C THR A 481 3.20 28.09 -13.79
N LEU A 482 3.24 27.12 -12.86
CA LEU A 482 2.10 26.74 -12.00
C LEU A 482 2.00 27.57 -10.72
N GLY A 483 2.87 28.55 -10.51
CA GLY A 483 2.88 29.38 -9.28
C GLY A 483 3.57 28.70 -8.08
N GLU A 484 4.00 27.45 -8.23
CA GLU A 484 4.80 26.72 -7.27
C GLU A 484 6.29 26.94 -7.58
N LYS A 485 6.84 28.13 -7.26
CA LYS A 485 8.31 28.40 -7.32
C LYS A 485 9.11 27.23 -6.74
N MET A 486 10.05 26.61 -7.45
CA MET A 486 10.83 25.51 -6.84
C MET A 486 11.51 25.97 -5.52
N PRO A 487 11.60 25.11 -4.48
CA PRO A 487 12.45 25.43 -3.34
C PRO A 487 13.87 25.69 -3.86
N ARG A 488 14.50 26.78 -3.38
CA ARG A 488 15.88 27.07 -3.75
C ARG A 488 16.73 25.93 -3.22
N GLN A 489 17.46 25.24 -4.09
CA GLN A 489 18.51 24.32 -3.65
C GLN A 489 19.41 25.07 -2.67
N PRO A 490 19.61 24.56 -1.44
CA PRO A 490 20.65 25.10 -0.58
C PRO A 490 21.99 24.92 -1.32
N ARG A 491 22.74 26.02 -1.41
CA ARG A 491 24.07 26.04 -2.03
C ARG A 491 25.05 25.18 -1.27
#